data_AF-A0A1F3ZR46-F1
#
_entry.id   AF-A0A1F3ZR46-F1
#
_cell.length_a   1.000
_cell.length_b   1.000
_cell.length_c   1.000
_cell.angle_alpha   90.00
_cell.angle_beta   90.00
_cell.angle_gamma   90.00
#
_symmetry.space_group_name_H-M   'P 1'
#
loop_
_entity.id
_entity.type
_entity.pdbx_description
1 polymer ?
#
loop_
_entity_poly.entity_id
_entity_poly.type
_entity_poly.pdbx_seq_one_letter_code
_entity_poly.pdbx_strand_id
1 'polypeptide(L)'
;MFGNKAKKLESRIDCLIGASTAIDGNITFSGGLRVDGRVRGNVAAAEGEAGTLVVSEHAQVEGEIRVSHAVINGTVTGPVHASEYIELQPKA
;
A
#
# COMPACT_ATOMS: atom_id res chain seq x y z
N MET A 1 -12.64 33.65 -0.95
CA MET A 1 -13.29 32.33 -0.96
C MET A 1 -12.24 31.28 -1.27
N PHE A 2 -11.90 30.44 -0.29
CA PHE A 2 -10.94 29.36 -0.47
C PHE A 2 -11.65 28.14 -1.05
N GLY A 3 -11.41 27.86 -2.33
CA GLY A 3 -11.98 26.74 -3.08
C GLY A 3 -10.95 25.65 -3.31
N ASN A 4 -10.80 24.81 -2.28
CA ASN A 4 -10.44 23.39 -2.31
C ASN A 4 -9.67 22.88 -3.56
N LYS A 5 -8.33 22.96 -3.53
CA LYS A 5 -7.51 21.99 -4.26
C LYS A 5 -7.56 20.68 -3.47
N ALA A 6 -8.59 19.88 -3.72
CA ALA A 6 -8.46 18.45 -3.49
C ALA A 6 -7.30 18.01 -4.37
N LYS A 7 -6.10 17.92 -3.76
CA LYS A 7 -4.92 17.34 -4.36
C LYS A 7 -5.34 15.90 -4.57
N LYS A 8 -5.90 15.62 -5.74
CA LYS A 8 -6.16 14.27 -6.21
C LYS A 8 -4.79 13.63 -6.08
N LEU A 9 -4.58 12.84 -5.02
CA LEU A 9 -3.48 11.89 -4.97
C LEU A 9 -3.83 10.93 -6.10
N GLU A 10 -3.55 11.37 -7.33
CA GLU A 10 -3.45 10.48 -8.45
C GLU A 10 -2.36 9.52 -8.01
N SER A 11 -2.86 8.34 -7.67
CA SER A 11 -2.22 7.06 -7.52
C SER A 11 -1.20 6.84 -8.64
N ARG A 12 -0.11 7.62 -8.64
CA ARG A 12 1.09 7.29 -9.39
C ARG A 12 1.64 6.08 -8.69
N ILE A 13 1.33 4.92 -9.28
CA ILE A 13 1.97 3.68 -8.96
C ILE A 13 3.33 3.74 -9.66
N ASP A 14 4.37 3.98 -8.87
CA ASP A 14 5.75 4.01 -9.33
C ASP A 14 6.31 2.58 -9.43
N CYS A 15 5.82 1.67 -8.59
CA CYS A 15 6.25 0.28 -8.51
C CYS A 15 5.07 -0.70 -8.47
N LEU A 16 5.19 -1.80 -9.20
CA LEU A 16 4.19 -2.88 -9.24
C LEU A 16 4.84 -4.23 -8.97
N ILE A 17 4.29 -4.98 -8.01
CA ILE A 17 4.62 -6.38 -7.75
C ILE A 17 3.54 -7.25 -8.39
N GLY A 18 3.91 -7.99 -9.43
CA GLY A 18 2.98 -8.79 -10.21
C GLY A 18 2.38 -9.99 -9.44
N ALA A 19 1.25 -10.50 -9.94
CA ALA A 19 0.49 -11.58 -9.30
C ALA A 19 1.28 -12.89 -9.11
N SER A 20 2.21 -13.20 -10.03
CA SER A 20 3.05 -14.41 -9.95
C SER A 20 4.34 -14.22 -9.16
N THR A 21 4.45 -13.14 -8.38
CA THR A 21 5.63 -12.82 -7.58
C THR A 21 5.38 -13.17 -6.11
N ALA A 22 6.35 -13.86 -5.50
CA ALA A 22 6.43 -14.07 -4.06
C ALA A 22 7.70 -13.41 -3.53
N ILE A 23 7.55 -12.57 -2.51
CA ILE A 23 8.66 -11.89 -1.83
C ILE A 23 8.70 -12.37 -0.39
N ASP A 24 9.85 -12.87 0.06
CA ASP A 24 10.13 -13.19 1.46
C ASP A 24 11.23 -12.22 1.94
N GLY A 25 10.85 -11.28 2.81
CA GLY A 25 11.67 -10.15 3.22
C GLY A 25 10.89 -8.84 3.30
N ASN A 26 11.56 -7.80 3.82
CA ASN A 26 10.97 -6.48 4.01
C ASN A 26 11.06 -5.64 2.73
N ILE A 27 10.03 -4.82 2.49
CA ILE A 27 9.94 -3.91 1.34
C ILE A 27 9.87 -2.47 1.85
N THR A 28 10.79 -1.64 1.36
CA THR A 28 10.73 -0.19 1.52
C THR A 28 10.54 0.45 0.16
N PHE A 29 9.60 1.39 0.05
CA PHE A 29 9.29 2.05 -1.22
C PHE A 29 9.02 3.55 -1.05
N SER A 30 9.16 4.30 -2.14
CA SER A 30 8.82 5.71 -2.24
C SER A 30 7.69 5.90 -3.25
N GLY A 31 6.81 6.88 -3.01
CA GLY A 31 5.68 7.14 -3.91
C GLY A 31 4.59 6.07 -3.81
N GLY A 32 4.18 5.47 -4.93
CA GLY A 32 3.11 4.46 -4.98
C GLY A 32 3.59 3.04 -5.24
N LEU A 33 3.16 2.10 -4.41
CA LEU A 33 3.37 0.66 -4.57
C LEU A 33 2.03 -0.07 -4.74
N ARG A 34 1.93 -0.87 -5.81
CA ARG A 34 0.83 -1.83 -5.99
C ARG A 34 1.33 -3.25 -5.81
N VAL A 35 0.62 -4.03 -5.01
CA VAL A 35 0.89 -5.45 -4.78
C VAL A 35 -0.26 -6.26 -5.34
N ASP A 36 0.04 -7.12 -6.31
CA ASP A 36 -0.87 -8.13 -6.86
C ASP A 36 -0.49 -9.56 -6.42
N GLY A 37 0.75 -9.76 -5.94
CA GLY A 37 1.31 -11.06 -5.53
C GLY A 37 1.34 -11.30 -4.03
N ARG A 38 2.28 -12.12 -3.56
CA ARG A 38 2.47 -12.46 -2.14
C ARG A 38 3.70 -11.78 -1.55
N VAL A 39 3.53 -11.16 -0.39
CA VAL A 39 4.62 -10.57 0.40
C VAL A 39 4.59 -11.16 1.79
N ARG A 40 5.70 -11.73 2.24
CA ARG A 40 5.92 -12.17 3.61
C ARG A 40 7.06 -11.37 4.21
N GLY A 41 6.71 -10.37 5.01
CA GLY A 41 7.62 -9.39 5.58
C GLY A 41 6.94 -8.02 5.70
N ASN A 42 7.66 -7.08 6.29
CA ASN A 42 7.12 -5.74 6.55
C ASN A 42 7.13 -4.88 5.28
N VAL A 43 6.10 -4.06 5.10
CA VAL A 43 5.97 -3.13 3.97
C VAL A 43 5.90 -1.71 4.50
N ALA A 44 6.89 -0.88 4.16
CA ALA A 44 6.99 0.49 4.67
C ALA A 44 7.23 1.51 3.55
N ALA A 45 6.63 2.67 3.70
CA ALA A 45 7.07 3.87 2.98
C ALA A 45 8.46 4.29 3.48
N ALA A 46 9.29 4.86 2.61
CA ALA A 46 10.57 5.44 2.98
C ALA A 46 10.39 6.52 4.06
N GLU A 47 11.33 6.62 4.99
CA GLU A 47 11.23 7.57 6.10
C GLU A 47 11.11 9.02 5.60
N GLY A 48 10.13 9.74 6.15
CA GLY A 48 9.87 11.13 5.78
C GLY A 48 9.12 11.31 4.46
N GLU A 49 8.75 10.24 3.76
CA GLU A 49 8.01 10.30 2.50
C GLU A 49 6.57 9.78 2.61
N ALA A 50 5.67 10.39 1.83
CA ALA A 50 4.31 9.92 1.72
C ALA A 50 4.24 8.70 0.79
N GLY A 51 3.96 7.53 1.35
CA GLY A 51 3.78 6.30 0.59
C GLY A 51 2.31 5.92 0.41
N THR A 52 1.93 5.54 -0.81
CA THR A 52 0.63 4.96 -1.13
C THR A 52 0.79 3.47 -1.42
N LEU A 53 0.17 2.61 -0.62
CA LEU A 53 0.11 1.17 -0.87
C LEU A 53 -1.27 0.76 -1.37
N VAL A 54 -1.30 0.02 -2.47
CA VAL A 54 -2.50 -0.62 -2.99
C VAL A 54 -2.32 -2.14 -2.95
N VAL A 55 -3.13 -2.82 -2.15
CA VAL A 55 -3.20 -4.29 -2.09
C VAL A 55 -4.38 -4.74 -2.94
N SER A 56 -4.10 -5.40 -4.05
CA SER A 56 -5.13 -5.87 -4.98
C SER A 56 -5.89 -7.07 -4.44
N GLU A 57 -7.01 -7.38 -5.08
CA GLU A 57 -7.93 -8.45 -4.68
C GLU A 57 -7.29 -9.79 -4.34
N HIS A 58 -6.35 -10.25 -5.17
CA HIS A 58 -5.72 -11.57 -4.99
C HIS A 58 -4.39 -11.49 -4.24
N ALA A 59 -3.97 -10.29 -3.82
CA ALA A 59 -2.72 -10.08 -3.13
C ALA A 59 -2.81 -10.52 -1.66
N GLN A 60 -1.69 -11.01 -1.14
CA GLN A 60 -1.55 -11.46 0.23
C GLN A 60 -0.32 -10.83 0.85
N VAL A 61 -0.50 -10.06 1.93
CA VAL A 61 0.59 -9.44 2.68
C VAL A 61 0.57 -9.97 4.10
N GLU A 62 1.65 -10.64 4.50
CA GLU A 62 1.87 -11.12 5.86
C GLU A 62 3.00 -10.32 6.51
N GLY A 63 2.68 -9.44 7.45
CA GLY A 63 3.66 -8.56 8.10
C GLY A 63 3.06 -7.23 8.51
N GLU A 64 3.91 -6.36 9.04
CA GLU A 64 3.52 -5.01 9.42
C GLU A 64 3.53 -4.07 8.21
N ILE A 65 2.46 -3.28 8.05
CA ILE A 65 2.35 -2.25 7.02
C ILE A 65 2.46 -0.87 7.67
N ARG A 66 3.37 -0.01 7.18
CA ARG A 66 3.54 1.39 7.63
C ARG A 66 3.56 2.35 6.45
N VAL A 67 2.46 3.04 6.19
CA VAL A 67 2.30 3.93 5.02
C VAL A 67 1.49 5.17 5.37
N SER A 68 1.44 6.14 4.45
CA SER A 68 0.56 7.31 4.62
C SER A 68 -0.86 7.00 4.14
N HIS A 69 -0.96 6.37 2.97
CA HIS A 69 -2.23 5.97 2.36
C HIS A 69 -2.21 4.47 2.08
N ALA A 70 -3.25 3.75 2.50
CA ALA A 70 -3.45 2.34 2.22
C ALA A 70 -4.80 2.11 1.55
N VAL A 71 -4.82 1.39 0.43
CA VAL A 71 -6.04 0.87 -0.21
C VAL A 71 -5.92 -0.64 -0.21
N ILE A 72 -6.79 -1.32 0.52
CA ILE A 72 -6.75 -2.77 0.69
C ILE A 72 -7.99 -3.34 0.04
N ASN A 73 -7.80 -4.22 -0.93
CA ASN A 73 -8.84 -5.02 -1.56
C ASN A 73 -8.54 -6.52 -1.50
N GLY A 74 -7.35 -6.92 -1.01
CA GLY A 74 -6.96 -8.30 -0.79
C GLY A 74 -6.67 -8.57 0.69
N THR A 75 -5.91 -9.61 0.99
CA THR A 75 -5.72 -10.07 2.37
C THR A 75 -4.47 -9.50 3.00
N VAL A 76 -4.61 -8.89 4.18
CA VAL A 76 -3.48 -8.47 5.03
C VAL A 76 -3.54 -9.20 6.36
N THR A 77 -2.45 -9.87 6.73
CA THR A 77 -2.29 -10.54 8.02
C THR A 77 -1.17 -9.85 8.80
N GLY A 78 -1.55 -8.97 9.73
CA GLY A 78 -0.61 -8.20 10.55
C GLY A 78 -1.14 -6.81 10.88
N PRO A 79 -0.36 -6.00 11.62
CA PRO A 79 -0.74 -4.64 11.96
C PRO A 79 -0.63 -3.71 10.74
N VAL A 80 -1.61 -2.85 10.55
CA VAL A 80 -1.61 -1.82 9.50
C VAL A 80 -1.64 -0.44 10.14
N HIS A 81 -0.59 0.33 9.88
CA HIS A 81 -0.44 1.71 10.29
C HIS A 81 -0.52 2.61 9.06
N ALA A 82 -1.66 3.30 8.92
CA ALA A 82 -1.84 4.35 7.92
C ALA A 82 -1.90 5.71 8.63
N SER A 83 -0.95 6.61 8.35
CA SER A 83 -0.88 7.90 9.06
C SER A 83 -1.94 8.90 8.62
N GLU A 84 -2.45 8.78 7.39
CA GLU A 84 -3.41 9.73 6.82
C GLU A 84 -4.72 9.04 6.41
N TYR A 85 -4.65 7.94 5.67
CA TYR A 85 -5.84 7.36 5.05
C TYR A 85 -5.75 5.84 4.90
N ILE A 86 -6.84 5.16 5.23
CA ILE A 86 -7.04 3.74 4.93
C ILE A 86 -8.40 3.53 4.27
N GLU A 87 -8.40 2.85 3.13
CA GLU A 87 -9.58 2.40 2.41
C GLU A 87 -9.63 0.87 2.43
N LEU A 88 -10.74 0.31 2.89
CA LEU A 88 -11.03 -1.11 2.78
C LEU A 88 -12.09 -1.30 1.72
N GLN A 89 -11.76 -2.05 0.68
CA GLN A 89 -12.67 -2.39 -0.41
C GLN A 89 -13.40 -3.70 -0.11
N PRO A 90 -14.47 -4.04 -0.85
CA PRO A 90 -15.36 -5.15 -0.49
C PRO A 90 -14.73 -6.53 -0.37
N LYS A 91 -13.50 -6.73 -0.87
CA LYS A 91 -12.78 -8.01 -0.84
C LYS A 91 -11.59 -8.01 0.14
N ALA A 92 -11.45 -6.93 0.93
CA ALA A 92 -10.50 -6.83 2.04
C ALA A 92 -10.87 -7.74 3.21
#